data_AF-Q3U8D6-F1
#
_entry.id   AF-Q3U8D6-F1
#
_cell.length_a   1.000
_cell.length_b   1.000
_cell.length_c   1.000
_cell.angle_alpha   90.00
_cell.angle_beta   90.00
_cell.angle_gamma   90.00
#
_symmetry.space_group_name_H-M   'P 1'
#
loop_
_entity.id
_entity.type
_entity.pdbx_description
1 polymer ?
#
loop_
_entity_poly.entity_id
_entity_poly.type
_entity_poly.pdbx_seq_one_letter_code
_entity_poly.pdbx_strand_id
1 'polypeptide(L)'
;KGKFDVKWIFVKDVPNNQLRHIRLENNDNKPVTNSRDTQEVPLEKAKQVLKIIASYKHTTSIFDDFSHYEKRQEEEEVVRKERQNRNKQ
;
A
#
# COMPACT_ATOMS: atom_id res chain seq x y z
N LYS A 1 -2.73 19.01 -8.86
CA LYS A 1 -2.88 17.79 -8.02
C LYS A 1 -4.31 17.28 -8.22
N GLY A 2 -4.47 16.01 -8.55
CA GLY A 2 -5.79 15.38 -8.74
C GLY A 2 -6.13 14.43 -7.59
N LYS A 3 -7.39 13.99 -7.52
CA LYS A 3 -7.86 12.94 -6.62
C LYS A 3 -8.91 12.10 -7.34
N PHE A 4 -8.98 10.82 -7.01
CA PHE A 4 -10.05 9.91 -7.40
C PHE A 4 -10.37 9.01 -6.20
N ASP A 5 -11.62 8.57 -6.12
CA ASP A 5 -12.09 7.78 -4.98
C ASP A 5 -11.73 6.30 -5.16
N VAL A 6 -11.41 5.64 -4.05
CA VAL A 6 -11.12 4.20 -4.01
C VAL A 6 -11.86 3.55 -2.86
N LYS A 7 -12.13 2.25 -2.99
CA LYS A 7 -12.65 1.41 -1.90
C LYS A 7 -11.65 0.30 -1.60
N TRP A 8 -11.17 0.26 -0.37
CA TRP A 8 -10.29 -0.80 0.11
C TRP A 8 -11.07 -2.12 0.27
N ILE A 9 -10.57 -3.20 -0.33
CA ILE A 9 -11.20 -4.54 -0.28
C ILE A 9 -10.40 -5.49 0.64
N PHE A 10 -9.08 -5.51 0.48
CA PHE A 10 -8.17 -6.25 1.36
C PHE A 10 -7.26 -5.27 2.08
N VAL A 11 -7.14 -5.44 3.39
CA VAL A 11 -6.17 -4.74 4.23
C VAL A 11 -5.48 -5.81 5.09
N LYS A 12 -4.31 -6.25 4.63
CA LYS A 12 -3.55 -7.37 5.20
C LYS A 12 -2.14 -7.40 4.66
N ASP A 13 -1.22 -7.94 5.43
CA ASP A 13 0.15 -8.16 4.97
C ASP A 13 0.26 -9.52 4.27
N VAL A 14 0.88 -9.52 3.09
CA VAL A 14 1.19 -10.72 2.31
C VAL A 14 2.67 -10.67 1.94
N PRO A 15 3.52 -11.56 2.48
CA PRO A 15 4.95 -11.54 2.21
C PRO A 15 5.27 -11.76 0.73
N ASN A 16 6.27 -11.03 0.22
CA ASN A 16 6.70 -11.10 -1.18
C ASN A 16 7.09 -12.52 -1.65
N ASN A 17 7.54 -13.40 -0.73
CA ASN A 17 7.86 -14.78 -1.07
C ASN A 17 6.65 -15.57 -1.64
N GLN A 18 5.42 -15.17 -1.30
CA GLN A 18 4.18 -15.75 -1.82
C GLN A 18 3.92 -15.32 -3.26
N LEU A 19 4.47 -14.19 -3.72
CA LEU A 19 4.13 -13.56 -5.01
C LEU A 19 5.29 -13.58 -6.02
N ARG A 20 6.54 -13.67 -5.56
CA ARG A 20 7.77 -13.52 -6.39
C ARG A 20 7.91 -14.48 -7.58
N HIS A 21 7.18 -15.60 -7.57
CA HIS A 21 7.20 -16.58 -8.65
C HIS A 21 6.35 -16.14 -9.85
N ILE A 22 5.44 -15.19 -9.65
CA ILE A 22 4.66 -14.58 -10.72
C ILE A 22 5.53 -13.53 -11.42
N ARG A 23 5.92 -13.83 -12.65
CA ARG A 23 6.71 -12.94 -13.51
C ARG A 23 5.83 -12.27 -14.55
N LEU A 24 6.18 -11.02 -14.86
CA LEU A 24 5.43 -10.15 -15.77
C LEU A 24 6.15 -10.03 -17.12
N GLU A 25 5.55 -10.58 -18.16
CA GLU A 25 6.06 -10.54 -19.53
C GLU A 25 6.21 -9.11 -20.08
N ASN A 26 5.36 -8.19 -19.64
CA ASN A 26 5.39 -6.76 -20.00
C ASN A 26 6.36 -5.93 -19.15
N ASN A 27 7.20 -6.57 -18.31
CA ASN A 27 8.18 -5.90 -17.45
C ASN A 27 9.49 -6.70 -17.38
N ASP A 28 10.09 -7.01 -18.55
CA ASP A 28 11.34 -7.77 -18.69
C ASP A 28 11.35 -9.12 -17.95
N ASN A 29 10.18 -9.74 -17.79
CA ASN A 29 9.99 -10.97 -17.02
C ASN A 29 10.44 -10.85 -15.54
N LYS A 30 10.46 -9.64 -14.99
CA LYS A 30 10.73 -9.37 -13.58
C LYS A 30 9.58 -9.89 -12.71
N PRO A 31 9.85 -10.28 -11.44
CA PRO A 31 8.79 -10.62 -10.50
C PRO A 31 7.79 -9.49 -10.30
N VAL A 32 6.51 -9.81 -10.08
CA VAL A 32 5.47 -8.83 -9.78
C VAL A 32 5.80 -7.97 -8.55
N THR A 33 6.56 -8.51 -7.60
CA THR A 33 7.05 -7.82 -6.39
C THR A 33 8.10 -6.74 -6.66
N ASN A 34 8.62 -6.66 -7.89
CA ASN A 34 9.64 -5.69 -8.32
C ASN A 34 9.06 -4.64 -9.28
N SER A 35 7.75 -4.44 -9.22
CA SER A 35 7.02 -3.47 -10.04
C SER A 35 7.25 -2.05 -9.53
N ARG A 36 7.32 -1.07 -10.45
CA ARG A 36 7.28 0.37 -10.11
C ARG A 36 5.84 0.83 -9.96
N ASP A 37 5.68 2.07 -9.46
CA ASP A 37 4.36 2.69 -9.33
C ASP A 37 3.59 2.64 -10.65
N THR A 38 2.29 2.33 -10.57
CA THR A 38 1.36 2.17 -11.72
C THR A 38 1.70 1.07 -12.74
N GLN A 39 2.60 0.12 -12.45
CA GLN A 39 2.85 -1.02 -13.33
C GLN A 39 1.59 -1.84 -13.59
N GLU A 40 1.25 -2.02 -14.87
CA GLU A 40 0.14 -2.88 -15.27
C GLU A 40 0.51 -4.36 -15.11
N VAL A 41 -0.38 -5.14 -14.50
CA VAL A 41 -0.26 -6.60 -14.38
C VAL A 41 -1.23 -7.25 -15.37
N PRO A 42 -0.75 -8.03 -16.35
CA PRO A 42 -1.62 -8.71 -17.31
C PRO A 42 -2.68 -9.58 -16.62
N LEU A 43 -3.88 -9.64 -17.19
CA LEU A 43 -5.08 -10.23 -16.55
C LEU A 43 -4.83 -11.63 -15.96
N GLU A 44 -4.14 -12.50 -16.69
CA GLU A 44 -3.86 -13.87 -16.24
C GLU A 44 -2.90 -13.92 -15.04
N LYS A 45 -1.96 -12.98 -14.95
CA LYS A 45 -1.08 -12.81 -13.78
C LYS A 45 -1.84 -12.15 -12.63
N ALA A 46 -2.69 -11.18 -12.92
CA ALA A 46 -3.49 -10.47 -11.91
C ALA A 46 -4.45 -11.41 -11.18
N LYS A 47 -5.11 -12.34 -11.90
CA LYS A 47 -5.95 -13.38 -11.29
C LYS A 47 -5.17 -14.23 -10.28
N GLN A 48 -3.93 -14.59 -10.61
CA GLN A 48 -3.06 -15.38 -9.71
C GLN A 48 -2.69 -14.58 -8.45
N VAL A 49 -2.26 -13.32 -8.63
CA VAL A 49 -1.96 -12.41 -7.52
C VAL A 49 -3.15 -12.25 -6.59
N LEU A 50 -4.33 -11.95 -7.13
CA LEU A 50 -5.56 -11.77 -6.35
C LEU A 50 -5.97 -13.04 -5.61
N LYS A 51 -5.85 -14.21 -6.24
CA LYS A 51 -6.13 -15.50 -5.58
C LYS A 51 -5.23 -15.73 -4.36
N ILE A 52 -3.94 -15.40 -4.47
CA ILE A 52 -2.98 -15.52 -3.37
C ILE A 52 -3.32 -14.54 -2.26
N ILE A 53 -3.54 -13.25 -2.58
CA ILE A 53 -3.90 -12.23 -1.60
C ILE A 53 -5.18 -12.61 -0.85
N ALA A 54 -6.21 -13.06 -1.58
CA ALA A 54 -7.50 -13.45 -0.99
C ALA A 54 -7.37 -14.66 -0.05
N SER A 55 -6.61 -15.69 -0.44
CA SER A 55 -6.49 -16.95 0.31
C SER A 55 -5.44 -16.93 1.43
N TYR A 56 -4.49 -15.98 1.42
CA TYR A 56 -3.41 -15.94 2.39
C TYR A 56 -3.93 -15.77 3.83
N LYS A 57 -3.50 -16.62 4.76
CA LYS A 57 -3.84 -16.47 6.18
C LYS A 57 -2.86 -15.50 6.85
N HIS A 58 -3.11 -14.20 6.69
CA HIS A 58 -2.31 -13.14 7.32
C HIS A 58 -2.41 -13.17 8.85
N THR A 59 -1.33 -12.76 9.49
CA THR A 59 -1.24 -12.58 10.95
C THR A 59 -1.11 -11.12 11.35
N THR A 60 -0.79 -10.23 10.41
CA THR A 60 -0.59 -8.79 10.62
C THR A 60 -1.22 -7.96 9.52
N SER A 61 -1.54 -6.72 9.83
CA SER A 61 -1.97 -5.69 8.88
C SER A 61 -1.65 -4.29 9.41
N ILE A 62 -1.75 -3.28 8.55
CA ILE A 62 -1.64 -1.87 8.98
C ILE A 62 -2.67 -1.47 10.06
N PHE A 63 -3.79 -2.19 10.22
CA PHE A 63 -4.76 -1.89 11.26
C PHE A 63 -4.25 -2.19 12.67
N ASP A 64 -3.25 -3.06 12.81
CA ASP A 64 -2.63 -3.34 14.11
C ASP A 64 -1.95 -2.07 14.68
N ASP A 65 -1.51 -1.18 13.78
CA ASP A 65 -0.86 0.09 14.09
C ASP A 65 -1.81 1.30 13.97
N PHE A 66 -3.13 1.10 13.81
CA PHE A 66 -4.06 2.19 13.50
C PHE A 66 -4.01 3.35 14.52
N SER A 67 -4.00 3.00 15.81
CA SER A 67 -3.89 3.98 16.91
C SER A 67 -2.57 4.77 16.90
N HIS A 68 -1.48 4.15 16.44
CA HIS A 68 -0.20 4.81 16.29
C HIS A 68 -0.26 5.90 15.20
N TYR A 69 -0.89 5.59 14.06
CA TYR A 69 -1.04 6.55 12.97
C TYR A 69 -1.95 7.73 13.33
N GLU A 70 -3.08 7.49 14.00
CA GLU A 70 -3.97 8.55 14.49
C GLU A 70 -3.23 9.53 15.39
N LYS A 71 -2.55 9.03 16.42
CA LYS A 71 -1.80 9.86 17.37
C LYS A 71 -0.70 10.68 16.66
N ARG A 72 0.05 10.06 15.76
CA ARG A 72 1.09 10.76 15.00
C ARG A 72 0.53 11.86 14.12
N GLN A 73 -0.62 11.63 13.49
CA GLN A 73 -1.26 12.65 12.67
C GLN A 73 -1.69 13.86 13.51
N GLU A 74 -2.29 13.64 14.68
CA GLU A 74 -2.68 14.72 15.61
C GLU A 74 -1.46 15.55 16.03
N GLU A 75 -0.36 14.89 16.43
CA GLU A 75 0.89 15.56 16.84
C GLU A 75 1.50 16.40 15.69
N GLU A 76 1.57 15.83 14.49
CA GLU A 76 2.09 16.52 13.30
C GLU A 76 1.24 17.74 12.91
N GLU A 77 -0.09 17.66 13.06
CA GLU A 77 -0.99 18.78 12.84
C GLU A 77 -0.79 19.91 13.84
N VAL A 78 -0.61 19.60 15.13
CA VAL A 78 -0.32 20.59 16.17
C VAL A 78 0.99 21.33 15.84
N VAL A 79 2.07 20.59 15.58
CA VAL A 79 3.38 21.17 15.23
C VAL A 79 3.28 22.06 13.98
N ARG A 80 2.51 21.63 12.98
CA ARG A 80 2.29 22.41 11.76
C ARG A 80 1.55 23.72 12.04
N LYS A 81 0.49 23.69 12.86
CA LYS A 81 -0.29 24.88 13.27
C LYS A 81 0.58 25.86 14.05
N GLU A 82 1.39 25.38 14.98
CA GLU A 82 2.33 26.24 15.72
C GLU A 82 3.36 26.91 14.82
N ARG A 83 3.97 26.16 13.88
CA ARG A 83 4.92 26.73 12.90
C ARG A 83 4.26 27.82 12.07
N GLN A 84 3.02 27.61 11.63
CA GLN A 84 2.28 28.61 10.88
C GLN A 84 1.96 29.86 11.71
N ASN A 85 1.66 29.71 13.00
CA ASN A 85 1.38 30.84 13.88
C ASN A 85 2.64 31.65 14.18
N ARG A 86 3.79 31.00 14.39
CA ARG A 86 5.08 31.68 14.56
C ARG A 86 5.50 32.48 13.33
N ASN A 87 5.22 31.97 12.12
CA ASN A 87 5.55 32.67 10.87
C ASN A 87 4.58 33.83 10.54
N LYS A 88 3.51 34.02 11.32
CA LYS A 88 2.54 35.11 11.16
C LYS A 88 2.77 36.28 12.13
N GLN A 89 3.57 36.08 13.18
CA GLN A 89 4.11 37.14 14.03
C GLN A 89 5.37 37.72 13.38
#